data_AF-A0A2I2FYJ7-F1
#
_entry.id   AF-A0A2I2FYJ7-F1
#
_cell.length_a   1.000
_cell.length_b   1.000
_cell.length_c   1.000
_cell.angle_alpha   90.00
_cell.angle_beta   90.00
_cell.angle_gamma   90.00
#
_symmetry.space_group_name_H-M   'P 1'
#
loop_
_entity.id
_entity.type
_entity.pdbx_description
1 polymer ?
#
loop_
_entity_poly.entity_id
_entity_poly.type
_entity_poly.pdbx_seq_one_letter_code
_entity_poly.pdbx_strand_id
1 'polypeptide(L)'
;MVTSIAEHPEKLSDQEPLSNLLVGPGHTISDATHQKYFLGPLKPWTSFDADVRARSDTTHWSSHVLLFRHRYQTPAASLKIEHVRCGDETGVQGRFVANVGQVLSAACAASNTDLRFGDFKATALSLSRAITNIEC
;
A
#
# COMPACT_ATOMS: atom_id res chain seq x y z
N MET A 1 -10.23 18.82 -32.05
CA MET A 1 -11.36 18.99 -31.12
C MET A 1 -11.76 17.59 -30.67
N VAL A 2 -11.05 17.00 -29.70
CA VAL A 2 -11.31 16.87 -28.24
C VAL A 2 -11.72 15.42 -27.90
N THR A 3 -10.93 14.80 -26.99
CA THR A 3 -11.20 13.67 -26.05
C THR A 3 -11.67 12.29 -26.54
N SER A 4 -10.90 11.25 -26.18
CA SER A 4 -11.32 10.29 -25.13
C SER A 4 -10.21 9.27 -24.82
N ILE A 5 -9.38 9.56 -23.80
CA ILE A 5 -8.65 8.58 -22.96
C ILE A 5 -9.50 8.25 -21.72
N ALA A 6 -10.70 8.81 -21.64
CA ALA A 6 -11.56 8.69 -20.49
C ALA A 6 -12.98 8.70 -21.04
N GLU A 7 -13.52 7.52 -21.37
CA GLU A 7 -14.97 7.45 -21.57
C GLU A 7 -15.71 7.74 -20.26
N HIS A 8 -15.04 7.66 -19.12
CA HIS A 8 -15.50 8.19 -17.84
C HIS A 8 -14.30 8.46 -16.91
N PRO A 9 -13.73 9.67 -16.86
CA PRO A 9 -12.73 10.02 -15.85
C PRO A 9 -13.33 9.93 -14.43
N GLU A 10 -14.65 10.12 -14.30
CA GLU A 10 -15.41 9.79 -13.09
C GLU A 10 -15.25 8.32 -12.66
N LYS A 11 -15.12 7.32 -13.55
CA LYS A 11 -14.97 5.91 -13.13
C LYS A 11 -13.60 5.52 -12.58
N LEU A 12 -12.54 6.29 -12.88
CA LEU A 12 -11.25 6.18 -12.18
C LEU A 12 -11.24 7.02 -10.90
N SER A 13 -12.02 8.11 -10.86
CA SER A 13 -12.27 8.92 -9.66
C SER A 13 -13.20 8.25 -8.64
N ASP A 14 -14.01 7.27 -9.08
CA ASP A 14 -14.92 6.48 -8.24
C ASP A 14 -14.20 5.29 -7.57
N GLN A 15 -12.92 5.06 -7.91
CA GLN A 15 -12.08 4.23 -7.07
C GLN A 15 -11.61 5.13 -5.93
N GLU A 16 -12.19 4.91 -4.74
CA GLU A 16 -11.61 5.49 -3.53
C GLU A 16 -10.09 5.29 -3.58
N PRO A 17 -9.29 6.34 -3.36
CA PRO A 17 -7.85 6.19 -3.32
C PRO A 17 -7.53 5.03 -2.38
N LEU A 18 -6.55 4.20 -2.77
CA LEU A 18 -6.05 3.14 -1.90
C LEU A 18 -5.91 3.71 -0.50
N SER A 19 -6.51 3.04 0.48
CA SER A 19 -6.50 3.49 1.86
C SER A 19 -5.06 3.81 2.23
N ASN A 20 -4.85 4.99 2.81
CA ASN A 20 -3.53 5.39 3.29
C ASN A 20 -2.95 4.28 4.16
N LEU A 21 -1.64 4.04 3.99
CA LEU A 21 -0.94 3.08 4.82
C LEU A 21 -1.10 3.44 6.29
N LEU A 22 -1.17 2.41 7.14
CA LEU A 22 -1.21 2.55 8.58
C LEU A 22 0.17 2.96 9.10
N VAL A 23 0.41 4.27 9.08
CA VAL A 23 1.66 4.87 9.55
C VAL A 23 1.67 5.00 11.08
N GLY A 24 2.79 4.61 11.70
CA GLY A 24 3.00 4.76 13.14
C GLY A 24 3.53 6.15 13.54
N PRO A 25 3.59 6.44 14.86
CA PRO A 25 4.10 7.70 15.41
C PRO A 25 5.56 7.99 15.04
N GLY A 26 6.41 6.97 15.08
CA GLY A 26 7.73 7.03 14.48
C GLY A 26 7.59 6.57 13.04
N HIS A 27 7.69 7.52 12.12
CA HIS A 27 7.73 7.22 10.70
C HIS A 27 8.75 8.10 10.01
N THR A 28 9.27 7.60 8.91
CA THR A 28 10.12 8.38 8.03
C THR A 28 9.26 9.47 7.35
N ILE A 29 9.54 10.74 7.66
CA ILE A 29 8.91 11.92 7.05
C ILE A 29 9.63 12.39 5.77
N SER A 30 10.82 11.86 5.52
CA SER A 30 11.69 12.26 4.41
C SER A 30 11.99 11.06 3.53
N ASP A 31 11.70 11.17 2.25
CA ASP A 31 12.04 10.13 1.28
C ASP A 31 13.55 10.12 1.00
N ALA A 32 14.11 8.94 0.74
CA ALA A 32 15.45 8.77 0.21
C ALA A 32 15.55 9.17 -1.28
N THR A 33 14.48 9.65 -1.92
CA THR A 33 14.53 10.35 -3.20
C THR A 33 15.29 11.68 -3.05
N HIS A 34 16.61 11.60 -3.16
CA HIS A 34 17.44 12.76 -3.45
C HIS A 34 16.96 13.38 -4.77
N GLN A 35 17.10 14.70 -4.94
CA GLN A 35 16.81 15.39 -6.20
C GLN A 35 17.68 14.81 -7.32
N LYS A 36 17.20 13.74 -7.97
CA LYS A 36 17.82 13.14 -9.13
C LYS A 36 17.32 13.89 -10.34
N TYR A 37 18.22 14.66 -10.94
CA TYR A 37 17.94 15.34 -12.19
C TYR A 37 18.10 14.35 -13.34
N PHE A 38 17.04 14.16 -14.12
CA PHE A 38 17.17 13.52 -15.41
C PHE A 38 17.96 14.47 -16.32
N LEU A 39 19.24 14.16 -16.57
CA LEU A 39 20.11 14.98 -17.43
C LEU A 39 19.87 14.73 -18.93
N GLY A 40 19.00 13.80 -19.28
CA GLY A 40 18.66 13.50 -20.67
C GLY A 40 17.65 14.50 -21.25
N PRO A 41 17.61 14.67 -22.57
CA PRO A 41 16.54 15.43 -23.21
C PRO A 41 15.21 14.69 -23.01
N LEU A 42 14.24 15.35 -22.37
CA LEU A 42 12.85 14.88 -22.35
C LEU A 42 12.28 15.02 -23.76
N LYS A 43 11.91 13.89 -24.37
CA LYS A 43 11.24 13.87 -25.67
C LYS A 43 9.76 13.57 -25.46
N PRO A 44 8.85 14.28 -26.14
CA PRO A 44 7.46 13.90 -26.18
C PRO A 44 7.33 12.47 -26.71
N TRP A 45 6.68 11.59 -25.96
CA TRP A 45 6.34 10.26 -26.44
C TRP A 45 5.05 10.38 -27.28
N THR A 46 5.24 10.72 -28.56
CA THR A 46 4.15 11.08 -29.48
C THR A 46 3.14 9.96 -29.71
N SER A 47 3.57 8.70 -29.59
CA SER A 47 2.72 7.52 -29.70
C SER A 47 2.24 6.97 -28.37
N PHE A 48 2.54 7.61 -27.22
CA PHE A 48 2.25 7.05 -25.90
C PHE A 48 0.81 6.55 -25.76
N ASP A 49 -0.15 7.40 -26.12
CA ASP A 49 -1.57 7.06 -26.03
C ASP A 49 -1.94 5.87 -26.94
N ALA A 50 -1.46 5.89 -28.19
CA ALA A 50 -1.69 4.82 -29.14
C ALA A 50 -1.06 3.49 -28.67
N ASP A 51 0.17 3.54 -28.14
CA ASP A 51 0.91 2.38 -27.65
C ASP A 51 0.23 1.78 -26.41
N VAL A 52 -0.21 2.62 -25.47
CA VAL A 52 -0.90 2.18 -24.25
C VAL A 52 -2.25 1.55 -24.59
N ARG A 53 -3.05 2.18 -25.46
CA ARG A 53 -4.33 1.62 -25.91
C ARG A 53 -4.14 0.32 -26.67
N ALA A 54 -3.25 0.30 -27.65
CA ALA A 54 -2.95 -0.92 -28.40
C ALA A 54 -2.52 -2.06 -27.46
N ARG A 55 -1.69 -1.77 -26.45
CA ARG A 55 -1.32 -2.75 -25.43
C ARG A 55 -2.51 -3.19 -24.60
N SER A 56 -3.34 -2.26 -24.12
CA SER A 56 -4.51 -2.56 -23.28
C SER A 56 -5.53 -3.41 -24.04
N ASP A 57 -5.83 -3.06 -25.28
CA ASP A 57 -6.84 -3.73 -26.13
C ASP A 57 -6.39 -5.12 -26.58
N THR A 58 -5.08 -5.29 -26.82
CA THR A 58 -4.50 -6.61 -27.18
C THR A 58 -4.16 -7.48 -25.97
N THR A 59 -4.18 -6.91 -24.76
CA THR A 59 -3.94 -7.69 -23.54
C THR A 59 -5.18 -8.48 -23.19
N HIS A 60 -5.10 -9.79 -23.35
CA HIS A 60 -6.11 -10.71 -22.84
C HIS A 60 -6.00 -10.83 -21.31
N TRP A 61 -6.80 -10.04 -20.61
CA TRP A 61 -6.93 -10.15 -19.15
C TRP A 61 -7.55 -11.49 -18.79
N SER A 62 -6.87 -12.25 -17.95
CA SER A 62 -7.44 -13.48 -17.40
C SER A 62 -8.61 -13.13 -16.48
N SER A 63 -9.73 -13.84 -16.62
CA SER A 63 -10.83 -13.79 -15.64
C SER A 63 -10.51 -14.55 -14.36
N HIS A 64 -9.27 -15.02 -14.20
CA HIS A 64 -8.82 -15.69 -12.99
C HIS A 64 -8.88 -14.73 -11.81
N VAL A 65 -9.58 -15.15 -10.76
CA VAL A 65 -9.73 -14.36 -9.55
C VAL A 65 -8.38 -14.34 -8.82
N LEU A 66 -7.65 -13.23 -8.93
CA LEU A 66 -6.37 -13.04 -8.25
C LEU A 66 -6.55 -12.88 -6.74
N LEU A 67 -7.68 -12.29 -6.31
CA LEU A 67 -7.98 -11.99 -4.92
C LEU A 67 -9.48 -12.21 -4.65
N PHE A 68 -9.78 -12.95 -3.60
CA PHE A 68 -11.16 -13.22 -3.18
C PHE A 68 -11.86 -11.92 -2.73
N ARG A 69 -13.04 -11.61 -3.29
CA ARG A 69 -13.89 -10.51 -2.82
C ARG A 69 -15.05 -11.07 -2.00
N HIS A 70 -15.06 -10.77 -0.71
CA HIS A 70 -16.13 -11.16 0.20
C HIS A 70 -17.47 -10.53 -0.27
N ARG A 71 -18.55 -11.30 -0.24
CA ARG A 71 -19.89 -10.86 -0.69
C ARG A 71 -20.62 -10.01 0.36
N TYR A 72 -20.15 -10.05 1.61
CA TYR A 72 -20.65 -9.28 2.75
C TYR A 72 -19.57 -8.29 3.25
N GLN A 73 -19.90 -7.49 4.27
CA GLN A 73 -18.93 -6.63 4.97
C GLN A 73 -17.63 -7.37 5.24
N THR A 74 -16.52 -6.72 4.90
CA THR A 74 -15.16 -7.26 5.06
C THR A 74 -14.92 -7.55 6.55
N PRO A 75 -14.66 -8.81 6.94
CA PRO A 75 -14.35 -9.15 8.33
C PRO A 75 -13.12 -8.37 8.81
N ALA A 76 -13.05 -8.05 10.11
CA ALA A 76 -11.92 -7.34 10.68
C ALA A 76 -10.58 -8.05 10.41
N ALA A 77 -10.57 -9.38 10.40
CA ALA A 77 -9.42 -10.23 10.11
C ALA A 77 -9.12 -10.43 8.60
N SER A 78 -9.80 -9.72 7.70
CA SER A 78 -9.59 -9.87 6.26
C SER A 78 -8.21 -9.36 5.85
N LEU A 79 -7.50 -10.12 5.02
CA LEU A 79 -6.21 -9.69 4.45
C LEU A 79 -6.33 -8.49 3.50
N LYS A 80 -7.55 -8.09 3.14
CA LYS A 80 -7.81 -6.83 2.42
C LYS A 80 -7.57 -5.58 3.26
N ILE A 81 -7.64 -5.72 4.58
CA ILE A 81 -7.37 -4.64 5.53
C ILE A 81 -5.89 -4.71 5.87
N GLU A 82 -5.19 -3.59 5.91
CA GLU A 82 -3.81 -3.57 6.38
C GLU A 82 -3.76 -3.89 7.88
N HIS A 83 -3.01 -4.92 8.25
CA HIS A 83 -2.88 -5.39 9.63
C HIS A 83 -1.52 -5.06 10.26
N VAL A 84 -0.55 -4.64 9.44
CA VAL A 84 0.79 -4.27 9.88
C VAL A 84 0.90 -2.75 9.99
N ARG A 85 1.71 -2.27 10.94
CA ARG A 85 2.10 -0.85 11.00
C ARG A 85 3.44 -0.64 10.31
N CYS A 86 3.44 0.15 9.25
CA CYS A 86 4.65 0.50 8.53
C CYS A 86 5.21 1.85 9.05
N GLY A 87 6.50 1.89 9.35
CA GLY A 87 7.20 3.08 9.82
C GLY A 87 8.43 3.42 8.97
N ASP A 88 8.77 2.55 8.01
CA ASP A 88 9.94 2.66 7.15
C ASP A 88 9.61 2.15 5.73
N GLU A 89 10.29 2.68 4.72
CA GLU A 89 10.21 2.20 3.33
C GLU A 89 10.59 0.71 3.21
N THR A 90 11.56 0.26 4.00
CA THR A 90 11.98 -1.14 4.07
C THR A 90 10.87 -2.07 4.55
N GLY A 91 9.98 -1.59 5.42
CA GLY A 91 8.78 -2.33 5.85
C GLY A 91 7.76 -2.47 4.71
N VAL A 92 7.55 -1.39 3.94
CA VAL A 92 6.64 -1.36 2.79
C VAL A 92 7.13 -2.26 1.64
N GLN A 93 8.43 -2.23 1.35
CA GLN A 93 9.05 -3.07 0.31
C GLN A 93 9.33 -4.50 0.79
N GLY A 94 9.27 -4.72 2.09
CA GLY A 94 9.65 -5.97 2.74
C GLY A 94 8.67 -7.10 2.49
N ARG A 95 9.10 -8.13 1.77
CA ARG A 95 8.30 -9.36 1.59
C ARG A 95 7.97 -10.07 2.89
N PHE A 96 8.81 -9.91 3.92
CA PHE A 96 8.55 -10.47 5.24
C PHE A 96 7.30 -9.85 5.87
N VAL A 97 7.19 -8.53 5.84
CA VAL A 97 6.02 -7.80 6.35
C VAL A 97 4.76 -8.20 5.58
N ALA A 98 4.84 -8.26 4.25
CA ALA A 98 3.72 -8.63 3.39
C ALA A 98 3.26 -10.09 3.58
N ASN A 99 4.18 -11.04 3.71
CA ASN A 99 3.83 -12.47 3.73
C ASN A 99 3.62 -13.04 5.13
N VAL A 100 4.35 -12.52 6.12
CA VAL A 100 4.32 -13.03 7.49
C VAL A 100 3.55 -12.08 8.39
N GLY A 101 3.95 -10.81 8.44
CA GLY A 101 3.32 -9.82 9.31
C GLY A 101 1.82 -9.67 9.05
N GLN A 102 1.45 -9.46 7.78
CA GLN A 102 0.06 -9.27 7.38
C GLN A 102 -0.82 -10.49 7.69
N VAL A 103 -0.31 -11.69 7.41
CA VAL A 103 -1.06 -12.95 7.60
C VAL A 103 -1.20 -13.30 9.08
N LEU A 104 -0.12 -13.18 9.86
CA LEU A 104 -0.15 -13.51 11.29
C LEU A 104 -0.95 -12.48 12.08
N SER A 105 -0.82 -11.18 11.79
CA SER A 105 -1.67 -10.16 12.43
C SER A 105 -3.15 -10.41 12.15
N ALA A 106 -3.51 -10.79 10.91
CA ALA A 106 -4.89 -11.15 10.56
C ALA A 106 -5.38 -12.38 11.34
N ALA A 107 -4.53 -13.39 11.53
CA ALA A 107 -4.86 -14.57 12.34
C ALA A 107 -5.05 -14.24 13.82
N CYS A 108 -4.22 -13.35 14.38
CA CYS A 108 -4.38 -12.82 15.73
C CYS A 108 -5.70 -12.06 15.88
N ALA A 109 -6.06 -11.21 14.91
CA ALA A 109 -7.33 -10.50 14.87
C ALA A 109 -8.52 -11.46 14.80
N ALA A 110 -8.42 -12.55 14.02
CA ALA A 110 -9.46 -13.59 13.96
C ALA A 110 -9.61 -14.34 15.30
N SER A 111 -8.51 -14.47 16.05
CA SER A 111 -8.46 -15.15 17.35
C SER A 111 -8.74 -14.20 18.52
N ASN A 112 -9.20 -12.97 18.25
CA ASN A 112 -9.45 -11.93 19.24
C ASN A 112 -8.25 -11.66 20.17
N THR A 113 -7.03 -11.81 19.63
CA THR A 113 -5.77 -11.53 20.33
C THR A 113 -5.27 -10.16 19.88
N ASP A 114 -5.10 -9.24 20.84
CA ASP A 114 -4.58 -7.89 20.57
C ASP A 114 -3.06 -7.91 20.35
N LEU A 115 -2.65 -8.47 19.22
CA LEU A 115 -1.27 -8.52 18.77
C LEU A 115 -1.20 -8.04 17.32
N ARG A 116 -0.28 -7.12 17.05
CA ARG A 116 -0.02 -6.59 15.71
C ARG A 116 1.48 -6.55 15.45
N PHE A 117 1.87 -6.99 14.28
CA PHE A 117 3.22 -6.80 13.77
C PHE A 117 3.40 -5.37 13.23
N GLY A 118 4.63 -4.85 13.29
CA GLY A 118 4.95 -3.52 12.78
C GLY A 118 6.44 -3.24 12.82
N ASP A 119 6.85 -2.23 12.05
CA ASP A 119 8.22 -1.75 12.08
C ASP A 119 8.54 -1.15 13.45
N PHE A 120 9.78 -1.29 13.90
CA PHE A 120 10.21 -0.74 15.19
C PHE A 120 9.87 0.75 15.33
N LYS A 121 10.11 1.55 14.28
CA LYS A 121 9.75 2.97 14.24
C LYS A 121 8.24 3.18 14.46
N ALA A 122 7.42 2.32 13.87
CA ALA A 122 5.97 2.39 14.02
C ALA A 122 5.45 1.97 15.41
N THR A 123 6.28 1.34 16.24
CA THR A 123 5.93 0.94 17.62
C THR A 123 6.24 2.00 18.70
N ALA A 124 6.89 3.11 18.31
CA ALA A 124 7.53 4.05 19.24
C ALA A 124 6.60 4.88 20.15
N LEU A 125 5.27 4.71 20.12
CA LEU A 125 4.38 5.26 21.16
C LEU A 125 4.33 4.40 22.44
N SER A 126 4.84 3.17 22.42
CA SER A 126 4.79 2.27 23.59
C SER A 126 6.06 2.27 24.43
N LEU A 127 7.21 2.74 23.91
CA LEU A 127 8.47 2.73 24.67
C LEU A 127 8.66 3.94 25.59
N SER A 128 8.08 5.11 25.30
CA SER A 128 8.16 6.26 26.22
C SER A 128 7.38 6.06 27.53
N ARG A 129 6.39 5.15 27.55
CA ARG A 129 5.68 4.71 28.78
C ARG A 129 6.28 3.47 29.44
N ALA A 130 7.13 2.71 28.73
CA ALA A 130 7.78 1.52 29.28
C ALA A 130 9.14 1.83 29.92
N ILE A 131 9.85 2.87 29.46
CA ILE A 131 11.16 3.26 29.99
C ILE A 131 11.03 4.09 31.29
N THR A 132 9.88 4.71 31.57
CA THR A 132 9.65 5.44 32.83
C THR A 132 9.44 4.54 34.05
N ASN A 133 9.40 3.20 33.89
CA ASN A 133 9.25 2.25 35.01
C ASN A 133 10.49 1.36 35.21
N ILE A 134 11.64 1.71 34.63
CA ILE A 134 12.93 1.12 35.00
C ILE A 134 13.74 2.24 35.64
N GLU A 135 13.35 2.59 36.87
CA GLU A 135 14.25 3.27 37.80
C GLU A 135 15.27 2.23 38.28
N CYS A 136 16.56 2.51 38.02
CA CYS A 136 17.66 2.01 38.84
C CYS A 136 17.77 2.88 40.09
#